data_AF-A0A089ZH14-F1
#
_entry.id   AF-A0A089ZH14-F1
#
_cell.length_a   1.000
_cell.length_b   1.000
_cell.length_c   1.000
_cell.angle_alpha   90.00
_cell.angle_beta   90.00
_cell.angle_gamma   90.00
#
_symmetry.space_group_name_H-M   'P 1'
#
loop_
_entity.id
_entity.type
_entity.pdbx_description
1 polymer ?
#
loop_
_entity_poly.entity_id
_entity_poly.type
_entity_poly.pdbx_seq_one_letter_code
_entity_poly.pdbx_strand_id
1 'polypeptide(L)'
;MGMFETYRCPNEKCPWNSTGSKDDQCPECGSELQSFGIRDGATLMGKKNEVKKIQTPENQPKIKEELKEETQDEEIEKGIFKGYNAKKNNKKCIITFNDTSLNVKTERMHLLGGQGEENNIPYSNILIVNTKRHGLSKIVEIKTAAETFKFTVFKTSPFIGMLNERIQESKNPQTSIQPQENSSAEKLKEAKELLDIGAINQEEFDEIKQKHLKNL
;
A
#
# COMPACT_ATOMS: atom_id res chain seq x y z
N MET A 1 -6.92 -32.91 -42.56
CA MET A 1 -5.95 -32.12 -41.78
C MET A 1 -6.66 -31.62 -40.52
N GLY A 2 -6.31 -32.16 -39.34
CA GLY A 2 -6.91 -31.75 -38.08
C GLY A 2 -6.33 -30.41 -37.60
N MET A 3 -7.14 -29.36 -37.57
CA MET A 3 -6.71 -27.96 -37.34
C MET A 3 -6.19 -27.63 -35.92
N PHE A 4 -5.98 -28.61 -35.03
CA PHE A 4 -5.67 -28.34 -33.61
C PHE A 4 -4.60 -29.25 -33.00
N GLU A 5 -3.75 -29.87 -33.81
CA GLU A 5 -2.63 -30.62 -33.29
C GLU A 5 -1.55 -29.66 -32.77
N THR A 6 -1.22 -29.76 -31.48
CA THR A 6 -0.11 -29.01 -30.88
C THR A 6 1.03 -29.96 -30.56
N TYR A 7 2.25 -29.61 -30.95
CA TYR A 7 3.44 -30.41 -30.64
C TYR A 7 4.00 -29.99 -29.29
N ARG A 8 4.13 -30.95 -28.38
CA ARG A 8 4.58 -30.72 -26.99
C ARG A 8 5.56 -31.81 -26.57
N CYS A 9 6.36 -31.51 -25.55
CA CYS A 9 7.34 -32.46 -25.03
C CYS A 9 6.61 -33.60 -24.28
N PRO A 10 6.77 -34.88 -24.66
CA PRO A 10 6.03 -35.99 -24.05
C PRO A 10 6.52 -36.33 -22.62
N ASN A 11 7.72 -35.88 -22.23
CA ASN A 11 8.27 -36.14 -20.90
C ASN A 11 7.50 -35.40 -19.79
N GLU A 12 6.74 -36.13 -18.98
CA GLU A 12 5.93 -35.61 -17.87
C GLU A 12 6.78 -34.97 -16.76
N LYS A 13 8.06 -35.36 -16.65
CA LYS A 13 9.00 -34.84 -15.65
C LYS A 13 9.74 -33.58 -16.11
N CYS A 14 9.52 -33.14 -17.34
CA CYS A 14 10.17 -31.96 -17.90
C CYS A 14 9.37 -30.69 -17.52
N PRO A 15 10.02 -29.63 -17.01
CA PRO A 15 9.35 -28.39 -16.63
C PRO A 15 8.87 -27.56 -17.84
N TRP A 16 9.30 -27.91 -19.07
CA TRP A 16 8.93 -27.20 -20.29
C TRP A 16 7.46 -27.44 -20.68
N ASN A 17 6.69 -26.36 -20.77
CA ASN A 17 5.24 -26.41 -21.02
C ASN A 17 4.76 -25.64 -22.27
N SER A 18 5.69 -25.28 -23.16
CA SER A 18 5.37 -24.57 -24.41
C SER A 18 4.99 -25.54 -25.53
N THR A 19 4.54 -24.98 -26.66
CA THR A 19 4.31 -25.71 -27.92
C THR A 19 5.44 -25.43 -28.92
N GLY A 20 5.74 -26.38 -29.79
CA GLY A 20 6.69 -26.21 -30.89
C GLY A 20 6.14 -26.69 -32.22
N SER A 21 7.04 -26.86 -33.19
CA SER A 21 6.74 -27.41 -34.51
C SER A 21 6.93 -28.92 -34.54
N LYS A 22 6.45 -29.54 -35.63
CA LYS A 22 6.77 -30.92 -35.95
C LYS A 22 8.30 -31.05 -36.13
N ASP A 23 8.87 -32.12 -35.59
CA ASP A 23 10.31 -32.45 -35.64
C ASP A 23 11.24 -31.56 -34.77
N ASP A 24 10.68 -30.62 -33.98
CA ASP A 24 11.46 -29.89 -32.96
C ASP A 24 11.85 -30.80 -31.77
N GLN A 25 12.91 -30.42 -31.06
CA GLN A 25 13.30 -31.01 -29.78
C GLN A 25 12.97 -30.08 -28.62
N CYS A 26 12.60 -30.66 -27.48
CA CYS A 26 12.36 -29.93 -26.25
C CYS A 26 13.66 -29.26 -25.76
N PRO A 27 13.70 -27.93 -25.53
CA PRO A 27 14.93 -27.23 -25.15
C PRO A 27 15.45 -27.61 -23.75
N GLU A 28 14.57 -28.11 -22.88
CA GLU A 28 14.94 -28.45 -21.50
C GLU A 28 15.46 -29.89 -21.34
N CYS A 29 14.90 -30.85 -22.08
CA CYS A 29 15.23 -32.27 -21.91
C CYS A 29 15.64 -33.00 -23.18
N GLY A 30 15.69 -32.31 -24.32
CA GLY A 30 16.12 -32.87 -25.62
C GLY A 30 15.15 -33.86 -26.26
N SER A 31 14.02 -34.19 -25.62
CA SER A 31 13.04 -35.12 -26.19
C SER A 31 12.33 -34.52 -27.41
N GLU A 32 12.17 -35.31 -28.47
CA GLU A 32 11.39 -34.92 -29.66
C GLU A 32 9.94 -34.58 -29.30
N LEU A 33 9.41 -33.52 -29.91
CA LEU A 33 8.04 -33.09 -29.66
C LEU A 33 7.04 -34.02 -30.37
N GLN A 34 5.96 -34.35 -29.67
CA GLN A 34 4.89 -35.21 -30.19
C GLN A 34 3.59 -34.41 -30.31
N SER A 35 2.76 -34.76 -31.30
CA SER A 35 1.44 -34.15 -31.49
C SER A 35 0.47 -34.68 -30.44
N PHE A 36 -0.15 -33.77 -29.68
CA PHE A 36 -1.22 -34.11 -28.74
C PHE A 36 -2.53 -33.47 -29.19
N GLY A 37 -3.61 -34.24 -29.11
CA GLY A 37 -4.97 -33.71 -29.18
C GLY A 37 -5.29 -32.84 -27.96
N ILE A 38 -6.39 -32.09 -28.04
CA ILE A 38 -6.80 -31.12 -27.00
C ILE A 38 -6.88 -31.78 -25.61
N ARG A 39 -7.45 -32.99 -25.53
CA ARG A 39 -7.67 -33.70 -24.25
C ARG A 39 -6.36 -34.24 -23.64
N ASP A 40 -5.53 -34.87 -24.46
CA ASP A 40 -4.27 -35.47 -23.99
C ASP A 40 -3.25 -34.37 -23.66
N GLY A 41 -3.24 -33.29 -24.45
CA GLY A 41 -2.44 -32.10 -24.18
C GLY A 41 -2.79 -31.47 -22.83
N ALA A 42 -4.08 -31.34 -22.50
CA ALA A 42 -4.50 -30.81 -21.20
C ALA A 42 -4.04 -31.70 -20.03
N THR A 43 -4.16 -33.02 -20.17
CA THR A 43 -3.71 -33.99 -19.15
C THR A 43 -2.21 -33.89 -18.91
N LEU A 44 -1.42 -33.84 -20.00
CA LEU A 44 0.04 -33.70 -19.94
C LEU A 44 0.46 -32.39 -19.27
N MET A 45 -0.21 -31.27 -19.60
CA MET A 45 0.06 -29.98 -18.96
C MET A 45 -0.22 -29.99 -17.45
N GLY A 46 -1.28 -30.68 -17.02
CA GLY A 46 -1.61 -30.86 -15.60
C GLY A 46 -0.46 -31.51 -14.84
N LYS A 47 0.01 -32.66 -15.32
CA LYS A 47 1.13 -33.40 -14.69
C LYS A 47 2.43 -32.61 -14.67
N LYS A 48 2.76 -31.90 -15.75
CA LYS A 48 3.97 -31.07 -15.80
C LYS A 48 3.93 -29.90 -14.82
N ASN A 49 2.75 -29.31 -14.60
CA ASN A 49 2.60 -28.24 -13.62
C ASN A 49 2.83 -28.74 -12.18
N GLU A 50 2.49 -30.00 -11.87
CA GLU A 50 2.82 -30.62 -10.58
C GLU A 50 4.34 -30.77 -10.40
N VAL A 51 5.04 -31.23 -11.44
CA VAL A 51 6.50 -31.36 -11.41
C VAL A 51 7.19 -29.99 -11.28
N LYS A 52 6.67 -28.96 -11.96
CA LYS A 52 7.18 -27.59 -11.85
C LYS A 52 7.03 -27.04 -10.43
N LYS A 53 5.95 -27.38 -9.71
CA LYS A 53 5.79 -27.00 -8.30
C LYS A 53 6.85 -27.64 -7.41
N ILE A 54 7.24 -28.89 -7.68
CA ILE A 54 8.24 -29.62 -6.89
C ILE A 54 9.67 -29.16 -7.22
N GLN A 55 9.96 -28.88 -8.49
CA GLN A 55 11.31 -28.51 -8.95
C GLN A 55 11.63 -27.03 -8.83
N THR A 56 10.64 -26.15 -8.70
CA THR A 56 10.91 -24.76 -8.33
C THR A 56 11.30 -24.79 -6.86
N PRO A 57 12.57 -24.49 -6.47
CA PRO A 57 12.96 -24.50 -5.08
C PRO A 57 12.14 -23.44 -4.34
N GLU A 58 11.12 -23.90 -3.62
CA GLU A 58 10.28 -23.13 -2.71
C GLU A 58 11.03 -22.86 -1.38
N ASN A 59 12.33 -22.54 -1.48
CA ASN A 59 13.22 -22.10 -0.41
C ASN A 59 14.12 -21.01 -1.03
N GLN A 60 13.73 -19.73 -1.07
CA GLN A 60 13.43 -18.91 0.11
C GLN A 60 12.21 -17.98 -0.11
N PRO A 61 11.08 -18.19 0.59
CA PRO A 61 10.09 -17.15 0.83
C PRO A 61 10.24 -16.45 2.18
N LYS A 62 10.83 -17.07 3.22
CA LYS A 62 10.76 -16.53 4.58
C LYS A 62 11.51 -15.20 4.81
N ILE A 63 12.68 -15.01 4.22
CA ILE A 63 13.46 -13.76 4.41
C ILE A 63 12.89 -12.59 3.57
N LYS A 64 12.15 -12.87 2.48
CA LYS A 64 11.51 -11.82 1.67
C LYS A 64 10.13 -11.42 2.17
N GLU A 65 9.44 -12.26 2.95
CA GLU A 65 8.18 -11.89 3.59
C GLU A 65 8.39 -11.06 4.85
N GLU A 66 9.31 -11.45 5.73
CA GLU A 66 9.63 -10.68 6.94
C GLU A 66 10.15 -9.27 6.60
N LEU A 67 11.08 -9.16 5.64
CA LEU A 67 11.59 -7.86 5.22
C LEU A 67 10.51 -7.00 4.51
N LYS A 68 9.56 -7.63 3.80
CA LYS A 68 8.43 -6.91 3.16
C LYS A 68 7.37 -6.50 4.17
N GLU A 69 7.26 -7.18 5.30
CA GLU A 69 6.30 -6.86 6.36
C GLU A 69 6.85 -5.73 7.24
N GLU A 70 8.13 -5.77 7.63
CA GLU A 70 8.78 -4.66 8.36
C GLU A 70 8.74 -3.35 7.58
N THR A 71 9.01 -3.38 6.26
CA THR A 71 8.93 -2.16 5.43
C THR A 71 7.50 -1.61 5.34
N GLN A 72 6.47 -2.42 5.58
CA GLN A 72 5.07 -1.96 5.55
C GLN A 72 4.68 -1.21 6.82
N ASP A 73 5.16 -1.63 7.98
CA ASP A 73 4.76 -1.00 9.25
C ASP A 73 5.39 0.40 9.40
N GLU A 74 6.67 0.59 9.01
CA GLU A 74 7.27 1.92 8.97
C GLU A 74 6.56 2.87 7.98
N GLU A 75 6.12 2.36 6.83
CA GLU A 75 5.34 3.13 5.86
C GLU A 75 3.98 3.54 6.45
N ILE A 76 3.32 2.63 7.18
CA ILE A 76 2.05 2.89 7.85
C ILE A 76 2.19 3.95 8.94
N GLU A 77 3.26 3.90 9.74
CA GLU A 77 3.57 4.93 10.74
C GLU A 77 3.78 6.30 10.10
N LYS A 78 4.39 6.35 8.91
CA LYS A 78 4.54 7.57 8.10
C LYS A 78 3.25 7.98 7.37
N GLY A 79 2.14 7.28 7.57
CA GLY A 79 0.86 7.55 6.91
C GLY A 79 0.86 7.21 5.42
N ILE A 80 1.68 6.25 4.98
CA ILE A 80 1.76 5.78 3.59
C ILE A 80 1.13 4.39 3.49
N PHE A 81 0.11 4.27 2.64
CA PHE A 81 -0.61 3.03 2.42
C PHE A 81 -0.59 2.65 0.94
N LYS A 82 -0.39 1.36 0.67
CA LYS A 82 -0.47 0.80 -0.68
C LYS A 82 -1.82 0.10 -0.89
N GLY A 83 -2.33 0.19 -2.11
CA GLY A 83 -3.60 -0.43 -2.46
C GLY A 83 -3.86 -0.46 -3.96
N TYR A 84 -5.13 -0.64 -4.31
CA TYR A 84 -5.62 -0.63 -5.69
C TYR A 84 -6.83 0.30 -5.84
N ASN A 85 -6.88 1.04 -6.95
CA ASN A 85 -8.01 1.88 -7.30
C ASN A 85 -9.07 1.05 -8.04
N ALA A 86 -10.20 0.79 -7.36
CA ALA A 86 -11.25 -0.09 -7.87
C ALA A 86 -11.96 0.48 -9.11
N LYS A 87 -11.96 1.81 -9.31
CA LYS A 87 -12.55 2.45 -10.50
C LYS A 87 -11.65 2.39 -11.73
N LYS A 88 -10.34 2.20 -11.54
CA LYS A 88 -9.33 2.31 -12.61
C LYS A 88 -8.71 0.95 -12.94
N ASN A 89 -9.55 -0.07 -13.15
CA ASN A 89 -9.12 -1.45 -13.44
C ASN A 89 -8.17 -2.03 -12.39
N ASN A 90 -8.40 -1.74 -11.10
CA ASN A 90 -7.55 -2.19 -9.99
C ASN A 90 -6.07 -1.84 -10.18
N LYS A 91 -5.77 -0.66 -10.74
CA LYS A 91 -4.41 -0.14 -10.81
C LYS A 91 -3.86 0.08 -9.40
N LYS A 92 -2.57 -0.21 -9.21
CA LYS A 92 -1.87 0.07 -7.97
C LYS A 92 -1.97 1.56 -7.65
N CYS A 93 -2.19 1.87 -6.38
CA CYS A 93 -2.14 3.23 -5.88
C CYS A 93 -1.37 3.30 -4.56
N ILE A 94 -0.78 4.47 -4.34
CA ILE A 94 -0.17 4.89 -3.08
C ILE A 94 -1.07 5.97 -2.51
N ILE A 95 -1.44 5.82 -1.24
CA ILE A 95 -2.28 6.73 -0.50
C ILE A 95 -1.44 7.31 0.63
N THR A 96 -1.31 8.63 0.69
CA THR A 96 -0.48 9.32 1.67
C THR A 96 -1.35 10.29 2.48
N PHE A 97 -1.26 10.19 3.81
CA PHE A 97 -1.86 11.13 4.73
C PHE A 97 -0.94 12.35 4.88
N ASN A 98 -1.46 13.53 4.52
CA ASN A 98 -0.81 14.81 4.81
C ASN A 98 -1.55 15.50 5.97
N ASP A 99 -1.15 16.70 6.34
CA ASP A 99 -1.78 17.43 7.46
C ASP A 99 -3.24 17.81 7.18
N THR A 100 -3.56 18.20 5.95
CA THR A 100 -4.88 18.75 5.57
C THR A 100 -5.65 17.92 4.57
N SER A 101 -5.03 16.91 3.98
CA SER A 101 -5.60 16.17 2.85
C SER A 101 -5.05 14.75 2.73
N LEU A 102 -5.86 13.89 2.11
CA LEU A 102 -5.47 12.56 1.67
C LEU A 102 -5.01 12.64 0.21
N ASN A 103 -3.74 12.36 -0.07
CA ASN A 103 -3.22 12.27 -1.43
C ASN A 103 -3.33 10.82 -1.95
N VAL A 104 -3.80 10.65 -3.18
CA VAL A 104 -3.90 9.34 -3.84
C VAL A 104 -3.24 9.40 -5.20
N LYS A 105 -2.12 8.69 -5.34
CA LYS A 105 -1.38 8.55 -6.60
C LYS A 105 -1.60 7.17 -7.20
N THR A 106 -2.18 7.11 -8.40
CA THR A 106 -2.44 5.85 -9.12
C THR A 106 -1.36 5.61 -10.17
N GLU A 107 -0.72 4.43 -10.17
CA GLU A 107 0.34 4.06 -11.11
C GLU A 107 -0.15 3.99 -12.57
N ARG A 108 0.79 4.26 -13.48
CA ARG A 108 0.58 4.24 -14.93
C ARG A 108 0.60 2.80 -15.48
N MET A 109 -0.17 2.54 -16.53
CA MET A 109 0.12 1.40 -17.41
C MET A 109 1.21 1.80 -18.40
N HIS A 110 2.37 1.16 -18.30
CA HIS A 110 3.61 1.55 -18.99
C HIS A 110 3.54 1.58 -20.54
N LEU A 111 2.47 1.13 -21.18
CA LEU A 111 2.45 0.94 -22.64
C LEU A 111 2.17 2.19 -23.50
N LEU A 112 1.52 3.25 -23.00
CA LEU A 112 0.98 4.31 -23.90
C LEU A 112 1.10 5.76 -23.38
N GLY A 113 2.23 6.19 -22.84
CA GLY A 113 2.48 7.64 -22.68
C GLY A 113 1.66 8.42 -21.64
N GLY A 114 0.58 7.89 -21.06
CA GLY A 114 -0.31 8.67 -20.17
C GLY A 114 0.33 9.15 -18.85
N GLN A 115 -0.04 10.32 -18.36
CA GLN A 115 0.33 10.75 -17.00
C GLN A 115 -0.45 9.92 -15.97
N GLY A 116 0.19 9.59 -14.84
CA GLY A 116 -0.51 9.02 -13.70
C GLY A 116 -1.55 10.00 -13.16
N GLU A 117 -2.55 9.50 -12.45
CA GLU A 117 -3.57 10.35 -11.84
C GLU A 117 -3.23 10.57 -10.38
N GLU A 118 -3.22 11.82 -9.97
CA GLU A 118 -3.02 12.24 -8.59
C GLU A 118 -4.25 13.00 -8.13
N ASN A 119 -4.85 12.53 -7.05
CA ASN A 119 -6.03 13.13 -6.45
C ASN A 119 -5.70 13.62 -5.05
N ASN A 120 -5.98 14.88 -4.76
CA ASN A 120 -5.88 15.46 -3.43
C ASN A 120 -7.29 15.61 -2.84
N ILE A 121 -7.55 14.95 -1.72
CA ILE A 121 -8.87 14.93 -1.07
C ILE A 121 -8.76 15.63 0.29
N PRO A 122 -9.18 16.90 0.42
CA PRO A 122 -9.19 17.60 1.71
C PRO A 122 -10.05 16.84 2.73
N TYR A 123 -9.57 16.72 3.97
CA TYR A 123 -10.32 15.99 5.02
C TYR A 123 -11.67 16.64 5.33
N SER A 124 -11.74 17.97 5.25
CA SER A 124 -12.97 18.75 5.38
C SER A 124 -14.05 18.39 4.35
N ASN A 125 -13.64 17.87 3.19
CA ASN A 125 -14.54 17.52 2.08
C ASN A 125 -15.04 16.07 2.17
N ILE A 126 -14.53 15.28 3.12
CA ILE A 126 -14.95 13.89 3.31
C ILE A 126 -16.24 13.85 4.13
N LEU A 127 -17.31 13.41 3.48
CA LEU A 127 -18.64 13.33 4.08
C LEU A 127 -18.85 12.00 4.79
N ILE A 128 -18.50 10.90 4.12
CA ILE A 128 -18.77 9.53 4.59
C ILE A 128 -17.62 8.61 4.19
N VAL A 129 -17.17 7.79 5.14
CA VAL A 129 -16.23 6.68 4.90
C VAL A 129 -16.95 5.37 5.18
N ASN A 130 -17.02 4.49 4.17
CA ASN A 130 -17.62 3.17 4.31
C ASN A 130 -16.62 2.08 3.95
N THR A 131 -16.78 0.90 4.55
CA THR A 131 -16.02 -0.30 4.15
C THR A 131 -16.99 -1.40 3.72
N LYS A 132 -16.79 -1.95 2.53
CA LYS A 132 -17.57 -3.07 1.99
C LYS A 132 -16.69 -4.28 1.79
N ARG A 133 -17.21 -5.47 2.08
CA ARG A 133 -16.53 -6.73 1.76
C ARG A 133 -16.84 -7.11 0.31
N HIS A 134 -15.80 -7.38 -0.47
CA HIS A 134 -15.92 -7.84 -1.86
C HIS A 134 -15.02 -9.08 -2.05
N GLY A 135 -15.62 -10.27 -1.93
CA GLY A 135 -14.88 -11.52 -1.86
C GLY A 135 -14.00 -11.60 -0.62
N LEU A 136 -12.70 -11.81 -0.83
CA LEU A 136 -11.68 -11.85 0.23
C LEU A 136 -11.12 -10.47 0.59
N SER A 137 -11.41 -9.44 -0.22
CA SER A 137 -10.87 -8.10 -0.05
C SER A 137 -11.89 -7.16 0.59
N LYS A 138 -11.40 -6.12 1.27
CA LYS A 138 -12.22 -5.00 1.74
C LYS A 138 -12.02 -3.81 0.80
N ILE A 139 -13.12 -3.20 0.37
CA ILE A 139 -13.14 -1.98 -0.43
C ILE A 139 -13.53 -0.83 0.50
N VAL A 140 -12.68 0.18 0.59
CA VAL A 140 -12.96 1.44 1.25
C VAL A 140 -13.60 2.40 0.24
N GLU A 141 -14.79 2.90 0.55
CA GLU A 141 -15.49 3.93 -0.21
C GLU A 141 -15.45 5.25 0.54
N ILE A 142 -14.77 6.27 -0.02
CA ILE A 142 -14.71 7.62 0.53
C ILE A 142 -15.63 8.50 -0.32
N LYS A 143 -16.69 9.05 0.27
CA LYS A 143 -17.62 9.97 -0.39
C LYS A 143 -17.27 11.41 -0.05
N THR A 144 -17.12 12.22 -1.08
CA THR A 144 -17.01 13.68 -1.01
C THR A 144 -18.24 14.32 -1.64
N ALA A 145 -18.32 15.65 -1.59
CA ALA A 145 -19.39 16.38 -2.30
C ALA A 145 -19.30 16.24 -3.83
N ALA A 146 -18.08 16.15 -4.38
CA ALA A 146 -17.87 16.07 -5.82
C ALA A 146 -17.97 14.64 -6.35
N GLU A 147 -17.39 13.67 -5.65
CA GLU A 147 -17.32 12.29 -6.13
C GLU A 147 -17.15 11.24 -5.02
N THR A 148 -17.23 9.97 -5.42
CA THR A 148 -16.93 8.81 -4.56
C THR A 148 -15.66 8.11 -5.01
N PHE A 149 -14.68 8.02 -4.14
CA PHE A 149 -13.46 7.27 -4.35
C PHE A 149 -13.60 5.85 -3.80
N LYS A 150 -13.00 4.85 -4.48
CA LYS A 150 -13.07 3.45 -4.08
C LYS A 150 -11.70 2.78 -4.17
N PHE A 151 -11.23 2.25 -3.05
CA PHE A 151 -9.90 1.66 -2.94
C PHE A 151 -9.93 0.29 -2.27
N THR A 152 -9.06 -0.62 -2.69
CA THR A 152 -8.71 -1.82 -1.93
C THR A 152 -7.37 -1.58 -1.26
N VAL A 153 -7.36 -1.38 0.06
CA VAL A 153 -6.15 -1.07 0.83
C VAL A 153 -5.65 -2.33 1.53
N PHE A 154 -4.35 -2.62 1.45
CA PHE A 154 -3.78 -3.87 2.00
C PHE A 154 -4.01 -4.01 3.51
N LYS A 155 -3.79 -2.93 4.27
CA LYS A 155 -4.00 -2.90 5.73
C LYS A 155 -5.17 -1.95 6.04
N THR A 156 -6.39 -2.44 5.82
CA THR A 156 -7.61 -1.61 5.89
C THR A 156 -7.88 -1.05 7.31
N SER A 157 -7.60 -1.81 8.36
CA SER A 157 -7.92 -1.39 9.74
C SER A 157 -7.13 -0.14 10.17
N PRO A 158 -5.78 -0.13 10.13
CA PRO A 158 -5.01 1.07 10.48
C PRO A 158 -5.32 2.25 9.56
N PHE A 159 -5.54 2.00 8.27
CA PHE A 159 -5.94 3.03 7.31
C PHE A 159 -7.23 3.76 7.73
N ILE A 160 -8.28 3.01 8.10
CA ILE A 160 -9.56 3.60 8.51
C ILE A 160 -9.43 4.34 9.85
N GLY A 161 -8.62 3.82 10.79
CA GLY A 161 -8.34 4.49 12.06
C GLY A 161 -7.74 5.88 11.85
N MET A 162 -6.62 5.94 11.12
CA MET A 162 -5.91 7.18 10.82
C MET A 162 -6.78 8.16 10.01
N LEU A 163 -7.58 7.66 9.06
CA LEU A 163 -8.48 8.51 8.28
C LEU A 163 -9.57 9.16 9.12
N ASN A 164 -10.20 8.42 10.02
CA ASN A 164 -11.24 8.98 10.88
C ASN A 164 -10.65 10.00 11.87
N GLU A 165 -9.45 9.75 12.40
CA GLU A 165 -8.73 10.68 13.25
C GLU A 165 -8.47 12.01 12.52
N ARG A 166 -7.85 11.98 11.33
CA ARG A 166 -7.61 13.20 10.53
C ARG A 166 -8.89 13.94 10.14
N ILE A 167 -9.97 13.22 9.84
CA ILE A 167 -11.28 13.84 9.57
C ILE A 167 -11.80 14.55 10.82
N GLN A 168 -11.66 13.98 12.01
CA GLN A 168 -12.08 14.62 13.26
C GLN A 168 -11.23 15.84 13.59
N GLU A 169 -9.91 15.77 13.46
CA GLU A 169 -8.98 16.90 13.63
C GLU A 169 -9.37 18.06 12.72
N SER A 170 -9.70 17.78 11.46
CA SER A 170 -10.09 18.82 10.49
C SER A 170 -11.42 19.51 10.80
N LYS A 171 -12.32 18.84 11.53
CA LYS A 171 -13.64 19.38 11.92
C LYS A 171 -13.58 20.18 13.22
N ASN A 172 -12.68 19.79 14.13
CA ASN A 172 -12.46 20.45 15.40
C ASN A 172 -11.02 20.99 15.48
N PRO A 173 -10.69 22.06 14.75
CA PRO A 173 -9.36 22.65 14.76
C PRO A 173 -8.94 23.18 16.15
N GLN A 174 -9.87 23.28 17.11
CA GLN A 174 -9.60 23.75 18.47
C GLN A 174 -9.07 22.66 19.42
N THR A 175 -9.03 21.38 19.02
CA THR A 175 -8.64 20.27 19.93
C THR A 175 -7.27 19.67 19.61
N SER A 176 -6.66 20.02 18.47
CA SER A 176 -5.26 19.67 18.17
C SER A 176 -4.32 20.69 18.80
N ILE A 177 -4.22 20.65 20.13
CA ILE A 177 -3.09 21.23 20.86
C ILE A 177 -1.99 20.17 20.81
N GLN A 178 -1.31 20.04 19.67
CA GLN A 178 0.09 19.64 19.72
C GLN A 178 0.92 20.90 20.02
N PRO A 179 2.06 20.77 20.73
CA PRO A 179 2.90 21.89 21.15
C PRO A 179 3.59 22.53 19.95
N GLN A 180 2.85 23.28 19.15
CA GLN A 180 3.42 24.35 18.35
C GLN A 180 3.98 25.35 19.35
N GLU A 181 5.29 25.59 19.28
CA GLU A 181 6.00 26.72 19.89
C GLU A 181 5.11 27.65 20.69
N ASN A 182 4.82 27.26 21.94
CA ASN A 182 4.05 28.08 22.87
C ASN A 182 4.60 29.50 22.74
N SER A 183 3.74 30.42 22.31
CA SER A 183 3.99 31.86 22.27
C SER A 183 4.81 32.22 23.50
N SER A 184 5.83 33.09 23.40
CA SER A 184 6.71 33.38 24.54
C SER A 184 5.93 33.74 25.83
N ALA A 185 4.71 34.28 25.67
CA ALA A 185 3.75 34.54 26.73
C ALA A 185 3.25 33.29 27.48
N GLU A 186 3.01 32.16 26.78
CA GLU A 186 2.57 30.91 27.41
C GLU A 186 3.69 30.22 28.18
N LYS A 187 4.93 30.21 27.66
CA LYS A 187 6.09 29.68 28.39
C LYS A 187 6.39 30.50 29.65
N LEU A 188 6.19 31.83 29.58
CA LEU A 188 6.30 32.72 30.74
C LEU A 188 5.19 32.46 31.77
N LYS A 189 3.98 32.11 31.31
CA LYS A 189 2.87 31.77 32.19
C LYS A 189 3.12 30.44 32.93
N GLU A 190 3.58 29.41 32.21
CA GLU A 190 3.91 28.11 32.79
C GLU A 190 5.07 28.21 33.79
N ALA A 191 6.13 28.96 33.46
CA ALA A 191 7.22 29.23 34.39
C ALA A 191 6.75 29.98 35.64
N LYS A 192 5.75 30.87 35.51
CA LYS A 192 5.18 31.57 36.67
C LYS A 192 4.38 30.63 37.56
N GLU A 193 3.61 29.71 36.97
CA GLU A 193 2.89 28.68 37.73
C GLU A 193 3.87 27.78 38.49
N LEU A 194 5.02 27.45 37.90
CA LEU A 194 6.10 26.69 38.57
C LEU A 194 6.71 27.45 39.75
N LEU A 195 6.86 28.77 39.66
CA LEU A 195 7.31 29.63 40.76
C LEU A 195 6.25 29.67 41.87
N ASP A 196 4.97 29.80 41.51
CA ASP A 196 3.86 29.90 42.46
C ASP A 196 3.67 28.59 43.27
N ILE A 197 3.96 27.42 42.68
CA ILE A 197 3.97 26.14 43.40
C ILE A 197 5.29 25.85 44.13
N GLY A 198 6.30 26.73 44.00
CA GLY A 198 7.62 26.57 44.60
C GLY A 198 8.47 25.46 43.98
N ALA A 199 8.16 25.03 42.75
CA ALA A 199 8.95 24.05 42.01
C ALA A 199 10.25 24.65 41.44
N ILE A 200 10.27 25.97 41.22
CA ILE A 200 11.46 26.76 40.87
C ILE A 200 11.56 27.97 41.80
N ASN A 201 12.76 28.53 41.90
CA ASN A 201 13.01 29.77 42.64
C ASN A 201 12.94 31.02 41.73
N GLN A 202 13.01 32.20 42.35
CA GLN A 202 12.91 33.48 41.63
C GLN A 202 14.05 33.69 40.61
N GLU A 203 15.25 33.21 40.92
CA GLU A 203 16.43 33.35 40.06
C GLU A 203 16.28 32.50 38.78
N GLU A 204 15.83 31.24 38.93
CA GLU A 204 15.53 30.33 37.82
C GLU A 204 14.41 30.88 36.92
N PHE A 205 13.37 31.48 37.50
CA PHE A 205 12.31 32.14 36.74
C PHE A 205 12.84 33.33 35.92
N ASP A 206 13.70 34.17 36.51
CA ASP A 206 14.25 35.35 35.84
C ASP A 206 15.20 34.97 34.69
N GLU A 207 15.94 33.86 34.79
CA GLU A 207 16.75 33.33 33.68
C GLU A 207 15.89 32.88 32.50
N ILE A 208 14.80 32.14 32.75
CA ILE A 208 13.84 31.70 31.74
C ILE A 208 13.24 32.94 31.05
N LYS A 209 12.85 33.95 31.84
CA LYS A 209 12.29 35.21 31.32
C LYS A 209 13.28 35.98 30.45
N GLN A 210 14.54 36.10 30.86
CA GLN A 210 15.56 36.78 30.05
C GLN A 210 15.88 36.03 28.75
N LYS A 211 15.94 34.70 28.79
CA LYS A 211 16.19 33.87 27.60
C LYS A 211 15.07 34.04 26.57
N HIS A 212 13.83 34.20 27.02
CA HIS A 212 12.69 34.45 26.14
C HIS A 212 12.60 35.89 25.61
N LEU A 213 13.02 36.89 26.39
CA LEU A 213 13.05 38.29 25.96
C LEU A 213 14.20 38.62 24.99
N LYS A 214 15.33 37.90 25.04
CA LYS A 214 16.47 38.09 24.11
C LYS A 214 16.25 37.49 22.72
N ASN A 215 15.25 36.60 22.57
CA ASN A 215 14.90 35.93 21.32
C ASN A 215 13.67 36.54 20.62
N LEU A 216 13.23 37.72 21.06
CA LEU A 216 12.20 38.58 20.45
C LEU A 216 12.89 39.72 19.68
#